data_AF-A8YK35-F1
#
_entry.id   AF-A8YK35-F1
#
_cell.length_a   1.000
_cell.length_b   1.000
_cell.length_c   1.000
_cell.angle_alpha   90.00
_cell.angle_beta   90.00
_cell.angle_gamma   90.00
#
_symmetry.space_group_name_H-M   'P 1'
#
loop_
_entity.id
_entity.type
_entity.pdbx_description
1 polymer ?
#
loop_
_entity_poly.entity_id
_entity_poly.type
_entity_poly.pdbx_seq_one_letter_code
_entity_poly.pdbx_strand_id
1 'polypeptide(L)'
;MEYCGVLRIINKVDDQGNIDDLASFDPCTVAFLAGVASAKLSNIHRDSEINILNYLTYLADIIPVDSFDKYQERMYDEIFKYLVGNETPYKVAILYRKNLSSEVMEVLRFSEVSGVSNSCRVYLEEVGKEFAEKISSNTCQFIEGVHEEKNNNRFIQTDLKHFEDSKLEAFGVFPLFFEGKFIGAIALFFGYKFKLFDNNLSFLQSFSSLLAILVNKQTRAERLREFESLAEDWINETSHLSSTHEAIIHPNYQRIIGMGQDVIPFLLKNLKEPKSLPSRWFWALKAISGEDPVPKDSRGKSKEMIDAWLHWGIRKGYIKGDILMNTKSSI
;
A
#
# COMPACT_ATOMS: atom_id res chain seq x y z
N MET A 1 27.77 9.83 -6.51
CA MET A 1 27.04 10.88 -7.26
C MET A 1 25.90 10.18 -7.96
N GLU A 2 24.65 10.55 -7.66
CA GLU A 2 23.50 10.11 -8.44
C GLU A 2 23.66 10.64 -9.88
N TYR A 3 23.48 9.77 -10.86
CA TYR A 3 23.50 10.16 -12.27
C TYR A 3 22.16 10.86 -12.59
N CYS A 4 22.17 12.19 -12.70
CA CYS A 4 20.97 12.96 -13.05
C CYS A 4 20.62 12.93 -14.54
N GLY A 5 21.48 12.37 -15.40
CA GLY A 5 21.24 12.26 -16.84
C GLY A 5 22.52 12.19 -17.66
N VAL A 6 22.37 12.13 -18.98
CA VAL A 6 23.48 12.17 -19.94
C VAL A 6 23.39 13.48 -20.73
N LEU A 7 24.40 14.33 -20.59
CA LEU A 7 24.55 15.51 -21.45
C LEU A 7 25.22 15.06 -22.75
N ARG A 8 24.50 15.14 -23.87
CA ARG A 8 25.04 14.83 -25.20
C ARG A 8 25.17 16.10 -26.03
N ILE A 9 26.39 16.38 -26.49
CA ILE A 9 26.69 17.47 -27.41
C ILE A 9 26.78 16.88 -28.82
N ILE A 10 26.13 17.51 -29.80
CA ILE A 10 26.05 17.02 -31.19
C ILE A 10 26.36 18.20 -32.11
N ASN A 11 27.12 17.95 -33.18
CA ASN A 11 27.44 18.91 -34.25
C ASN A 11 27.95 20.26 -33.72
N LYS A 12 29.14 20.28 -33.11
CA LYS A 12 29.80 21.53 -32.72
C LYS A 12 29.99 22.39 -33.97
N VAL A 13 29.72 23.69 -33.87
CA VAL A 13 29.94 24.66 -34.96
C VAL A 13 30.96 25.72 -34.54
N ASP A 14 31.76 26.19 -35.49
CA ASP A 14 32.65 27.35 -35.32
C ASP A 14 31.88 28.69 -35.40
N ASP A 15 32.57 29.80 -35.19
CA ASP A 15 31.99 31.16 -35.26
C ASP A 15 31.43 31.52 -36.64
N GLN A 16 31.78 30.76 -37.69
CA GLN A 16 31.28 30.90 -39.06
C GLN A 16 30.15 29.90 -39.38
N GLY A 17 29.77 29.03 -38.44
CA GLY A 17 28.70 28.04 -38.59
C GLY A 17 29.11 26.73 -39.26
N ASN A 18 30.40 26.48 -39.50
CA ASN A 18 30.87 25.20 -40.05
C ASN A 18 31.02 24.17 -38.94
N ILE A 19 30.80 22.89 -39.26
CA ILE A 19 30.99 21.78 -38.30
C ILE A 19 32.47 21.71 -37.91
N ASP A 20 32.75 21.91 -36.62
CA ASP A 20 34.09 21.89 -36.01
C ASP A 20 34.35 20.56 -35.31
N ASP A 21 35.61 20.18 -35.21
CA ASP A 21 36.02 18.93 -34.59
C ASP A 21 35.85 19.01 -33.07
N LEU A 22 35.36 17.94 -32.44
CA LEU A 22 35.11 17.90 -30.98
C LEU A 22 36.41 18.02 -30.16
N ALA A 23 37.57 17.85 -30.79
CA ALA A 23 38.89 17.95 -30.18
C ALA A 23 39.24 19.35 -29.63
N SER A 24 38.54 20.40 -30.08
CA SER A 24 38.71 21.79 -29.60
C SER A 24 37.72 22.17 -28.49
N PHE A 25 36.92 21.22 -27.99
CA PHE A 25 35.95 21.45 -26.91
C PHE A 25 36.63 21.31 -25.54
N ASP A 26 36.56 22.33 -24.68
CA ASP A 26 37.12 22.26 -23.33
C ASP A 26 36.30 21.31 -22.43
N PRO A 27 36.87 20.18 -21.99
CA PRO A 27 36.18 19.23 -21.13
C PRO A 27 35.75 19.84 -19.79
N CYS A 28 36.48 20.85 -19.29
CA CYS A 28 36.16 21.52 -18.04
C CYS A 28 34.83 22.29 -18.15
N THR A 29 34.58 22.96 -19.27
CA THR A 29 33.32 23.66 -19.54
C THR A 29 32.13 22.70 -19.59
N VAL A 30 32.27 21.54 -20.25
CA VAL A 30 31.21 20.51 -20.27
C VAL A 30 30.96 19.98 -18.86
N ALA A 31 32.03 19.66 -18.12
CA ALA A 31 31.92 19.17 -16.75
C ALA A 31 31.24 20.19 -15.82
N PHE A 32 31.56 21.48 -15.97
CA PHE A 32 30.92 22.57 -15.23
C PHE A 32 29.42 22.66 -15.53
N LEU A 33 29.04 22.70 -16.82
CA LEU A 33 27.64 22.75 -17.24
C LEU A 33 26.86 21.51 -16.76
N ALA A 34 27.46 20.33 -16.89
CA ALA A 34 26.90 19.08 -16.38
C ALA A 34 26.73 19.11 -14.86
N GLY A 35 27.68 19.69 -14.13
CA GLY A 35 27.60 19.87 -12.67
C GLY A 35 26.44 20.78 -12.26
N VAL A 36 26.28 21.93 -12.92
CA VAL A 36 25.16 22.87 -12.66
C VAL A 36 23.81 22.22 -12.99
N ALA A 37 23.70 21.57 -14.16
CA ALA A 37 22.47 20.88 -14.56
C ALA A 37 22.11 19.75 -13.59
N SER A 38 23.10 18.94 -13.19
CA SER A 38 22.90 17.84 -12.24
C SER A 38 22.44 18.35 -10.87
N ALA A 39 23.05 19.42 -10.35
CA ALA A 39 22.62 20.02 -9.09
C ALA A 39 21.17 20.52 -9.16
N LYS A 40 20.77 21.15 -10.27
CA LYS A 40 19.39 21.62 -10.45
C LYS A 40 18.39 20.47 -10.58
N LEU A 41 18.72 19.43 -11.35
CA LEU A 41 17.90 18.24 -11.51
C LEU A 41 17.73 17.47 -10.20
N SER A 42 18.81 17.32 -9.43
CA SER A 42 18.77 16.68 -8.11
C SER A 42 17.83 17.42 -7.15
N ASN A 43 17.85 18.76 -7.14
CA ASN A 43 16.91 19.55 -6.36
C ASN A 43 15.46 19.35 -6.81
N ILE A 44 15.19 19.33 -8.12
CA ILE A 44 13.85 19.08 -8.66
C ILE A 44 13.36 17.69 -8.25
N HIS A 45 14.18 16.65 -8.40
CA HIS A 45 13.82 15.29 -7.98
C HIS A 45 13.49 15.24 -6.50
N ARG A 46 14.33 15.86 -5.66
CA ARG A 46 14.12 15.90 -4.21
C ARG A 46 12.84 16.65 -3.83
N ASP A 47 12.54 17.76 -4.48
CA ASP A 47 11.30 18.51 -4.27
C ASP A 47 10.08 17.65 -4.65
N SER A 48 10.14 16.94 -5.77
CA SER A 48 9.10 16.00 -6.21
C SER A 48 8.90 14.85 -5.21
N GLU A 49 9.99 14.24 -4.73
CA GLU A 49 9.95 13.19 -3.69
C GLU A 49 9.30 13.70 -2.40
N ILE A 50 9.70 14.88 -1.91
CA ILE A 50 9.13 15.51 -0.70
C ILE A 50 7.63 15.80 -0.90
N ASN A 51 7.24 16.33 -2.05
CA ASN A 51 5.85 16.64 -2.35
C ASN A 51 4.97 15.38 -2.32
N ILE A 52 5.45 14.27 -2.88
CA ILE A 52 4.75 12.99 -2.86
C ILE A 52 4.59 12.47 -1.42
N LEU A 53 5.64 12.52 -0.60
CA LEU A 53 5.57 12.09 0.80
C LEU A 53 4.60 12.96 1.62
N ASN A 54 4.62 14.27 1.41
CA ASN A 54 3.68 15.19 2.06
C ASN A 54 2.24 14.88 1.65
N TYR A 55 2.01 14.62 0.36
CA TYR A 55 0.70 14.25 -0.15
C TYR A 55 0.20 12.93 0.44
N LEU A 56 1.03 11.89 0.46
CA LEU A 56 0.70 10.62 1.11
C LEU A 56 0.41 10.78 2.61
N THR A 57 1.18 11.60 3.30
CA THR A 57 0.98 11.89 4.73
C THR A 57 -0.38 12.55 4.96
N TYR A 58 -0.72 13.54 4.14
CA TYR A 58 -2.02 14.19 4.17
C TYR A 58 -3.16 13.18 3.94
N LEU A 59 -3.08 12.37 2.89
CA LEU A 59 -4.09 11.35 2.57
C LEU A 59 -4.26 10.32 3.70
N ALA A 60 -3.14 9.89 4.29
CA ALA A 60 -3.13 8.94 5.40
C ALA A 60 -3.82 9.49 6.66
N ASP A 61 -3.78 10.81 6.89
CA ASP A 61 -4.48 11.46 7.99
C ASP A 61 -5.97 11.63 7.67
N ILE A 62 -6.28 12.25 6.52
CA ILE A 62 -7.62 12.78 6.24
C ILE A 62 -8.64 11.75 5.73
N ILE A 63 -8.21 10.67 5.06
CA ILE A 63 -9.16 9.71 4.47
C ILE A 63 -9.63 8.73 5.55
N PRO A 64 -10.93 8.72 5.91
CA PRO A 64 -11.45 7.75 6.86
C PRO A 64 -11.69 6.39 6.19
N VAL A 65 -11.64 5.31 6.99
CA VAL A 65 -11.80 3.94 6.49
C VAL A 65 -13.16 3.70 5.85
N ASP A 66 -14.23 4.24 6.42
CA ASP A 66 -15.61 4.05 5.95
C ASP A 66 -15.92 4.71 4.61
N SER A 67 -15.10 5.67 4.18
CA SER A 67 -15.30 6.39 2.92
C SER A 67 -14.18 6.13 1.91
N PHE A 68 -13.26 5.22 2.20
CA PHE A 68 -12.05 5.00 1.40
C PHE A 68 -12.35 4.72 -0.08
N ASP A 69 -13.38 3.92 -0.37
CA ASP A 69 -13.78 3.57 -1.75
C ASP A 69 -14.08 4.77 -2.63
N LYS A 70 -14.63 5.83 -2.04
CA LYS A 70 -15.00 7.05 -2.77
C LYS A 70 -13.77 7.77 -3.32
N TYR A 71 -12.62 7.56 -2.69
CA TYR A 71 -11.37 8.26 -3.00
C TYR A 71 -10.35 7.36 -3.69
N GLN A 72 -10.42 6.03 -3.51
CA GLN A 72 -9.33 5.10 -3.83
C GLN A 72 -8.78 5.25 -5.25
N GLU A 73 -9.65 5.29 -6.27
CA GLU A 73 -9.20 5.32 -7.67
C GLU A 73 -8.42 6.59 -7.98
N ARG A 74 -9.02 7.75 -7.71
CA ARG A 74 -8.38 9.07 -7.93
C ARG A 74 -7.11 9.21 -7.10
N MET A 75 -7.15 8.74 -5.85
CA MET A 75 -6.03 8.83 -4.93
C MET A 75 -4.81 8.07 -5.47
N TYR A 76 -4.98 6.80 -5.85
CA TYR A 76 -3.88 6.02 -6.41
C TYR A 76 -3.47 6.54 -7.80
N ASP A 77 -4.40 7.00 -8.63
CA ASP A 77 -4.05 7.62 -9.91
C ASP A 77 -3.11 8.81 -9.71
N GLU A 78 -3.42 9.69 -8.76
CA GLU A 78 -2.57 10.85 -8.44
C GLU A 78 -1.23 10.43 -7.86
N ILE A 79 -1.20 9.54 -6.85
CA ILE A 79 0.04 9.04 -6.24
C ILE A 79 0.96 8.45 -7.31
N PHE A 80 0.43 7.54 -8.14
CA PHE A 80 1.22 6.82 -9.13
C PHE A 80 1.59 7.70 -10.32
N LYS A 81 0.78 8.71 -10.67
CA LYS A 81 1.15 9.71 -11.67
C LYS A 81 2.36 10.55 -11.23
N TYR A 82 2.47 10.90 -9.96
CA TYR A 82 3.65 11.62 -9.46
C TYR A 82 4.86 10.70 -9.30
N LEU A 83 4.65 9.44 -8.90
CA LEU A 83 5.72 8.47 -8.76
C LEU A 83 6.28 8.02 -10.12
N VAL A 84 5.41 7.70 -11.08
CA VAL A 84 5.74 7.20 -12.42
C VAL A 84 5.61 8.37 -13.40
N GLY A 85 6.73 9.01 -13.69
CA GLY A 85 6.74 10.24 -14.48
C GLY A 85 8.01 10.46 -15.26
N ASN A 86 8.03 11.57 -16.01
CA ASN A 86 9.22 11.98 -16.77
C ASN A 86 10.31 12.53 -15.85
N GLU A 87 9.93 13.06 -14.68
CA GLU A 87 10.81 13.68 -13.69
C GLU A 87 11.29 12.70 -12.62
N THR A 88 10.87 11.44 -12.69
CA THR A 88 11.29 10.38 -11.77
C THR A 88 12.02 9.28 -12.52
N PRO A 89 12.87 8.51 -11.82
CA PRO A 89 13.60 7.39 -12.44
C PRO A 89 12.69 6.19 -12.76
N TYR A 90 11.50 6.15 -12.16
CA TYR A 90 10.55 5.03 -12.21
C TYR A 90 9.68 5.11 -13.47
N LYS A 91 9.69 4.06 -14.29
CA LYS A 91 8.94 3.95 -15.56
C LYS A 91 7.75 3.03 -15.48
N VAL A 92 7.79 2.04 -14.59
CA VAL A 92 6.62 1.23 -14.23
C VAL A 92 6.60 1.08 -12.72
N ALA A 93 5.40 1.13 -12.13
CA ALA A 93 5.18 0.81 -10.74
C ALA A 93 4.00 -0.14 -10.59
N ILE A 94 4.19 -1.20 -9.81
CA ILE A 94 3.18 -2.21 -9.53
C ILE A 94 3.02 -2.33 -8.02
N LEU A 95 1.83 -2.04 -7.53
CA LEU A 95 1.48 -2.21 -6.12
C LEU A 95 0.87 -3.59 -5.94
N TYR A 96 1.48 -4.38 -5.08
CA TYR A 96 0.98 -5.67 -4.64
C TYR A 96 0.40 -5.56 -3.25
N ARG A 97 -0.71 -6.24 -3.03
CA ARG A 97 -1.28 -6.49 -1.72
C ARG A 97 -1.28 -7.99 -1.46
N LYS A 98 -0.92 -8.38 -0.24
CA LYS A 98 -1.03 -9.76 0.21
C LYS A 98 -2.50 -10.09 0.51
N ASN A 99 -3.03 -11.12 -0.14
CA ASN A 99 -4.37 -11.59 0.12
C ASN A 99 -4.44 -12.24 1.52
N LEU A 100 -5.41 -11.83 2.33
CA LEU A 100 -5.58 -12.29 3.72
C LEU A 100 -6.01 -13.76 3.86
N SER A 101 -6.59 -14.34 2.81
CA SER A 101 -7.11 -15.71 2.79
C SER A 101 -6.14 -16.70 2.15
N SER A 102 -5.49 -16.31 1.05
CA SER A 102 -4.60 -17.20 0.29
C SER A 102 -3.12 -16.99 0.57
N GLU A 103 -2.75 -15.91 1.26
CA GLU A 103 -1.35 -15.47 1.49
C GLU A 103 -0.59 -15.14 0.19
N VAL A 104 -1.27 -15.14 -0.96
CA VAL A 104 -0.70 -14.86 -2.29
C VAL A 104 -0.72 -13.35 -2.54
N MET A 105 0.25 -12.87 -3.34
CA MET A 105 0.29 -11.48 -3.79
C MET A 105 -0.68 -11.23 -4.95
N GLU A 106 -1.47 -10.17 -4.82
CA GLU A 106 -2.42 -9.68 -5.82
C GLU A 106 -2.00 -8.30 -6.30
N VAL A 107 -2.15 -8.05 -7.60
CA VAL A 107 -1.92 -6.72 -8.18
C VAL A 107 -3.06 -5.81 -7.73
N LEU A 108 -2.74 -4.83 -6.90
CA LEU A 108 -3.66 -3.79 -6.47
C LEU A 108 -3.70 -2.66 -7.50
N ARG A 109 -2.54 -2.25 -8.02
CA ARG A 109 -2.39 -1.16 -8.99
C ARG A 109 -1.22 -1.42 -9.93
N PHE A 110 -1.38 -0.97 -11.18
CA PHE A 110 -0.33 -0.94 -12.18
C PHE A 110 -0.30 0.46 -12.81
N SER A 111 0.89 1.03 -12.98
CA SER A 111 1.09 2.34 -13.60
C SER A 111 2.37 2.34 -14.44
N GLU A 112 2.35 3.02 -15.59
CA GLU A 112 3.47 3.10 -16.52
C GLU A 112 3.63 4.51 -17.09
N VAL A 113 4.86 4.85 -17.50
CA VAL A 113 5.10 5.89 -18.50
C VAL A 113 4.93 5.22 -19.86
N SER A 114 3.88 5.62 -20.60
CA SER A 114 3.48 5.17 -21.94
C SER A 114 4.46 4.24 -22.69
N GLY A 115 3.97 3.09 -23.15
CA GLY A 115 4.70 2.26 -24.12
C GLY A 115 4.95 0.83 -23.68
N VAL A 116 4.29 0.36 -22.62
CA VAL A 116 4.33 -1.06 -22.24
C VAL A 116 3.16 -1.76 -22.92
N SER A 117 3.46 -2.82 -23.68
CA SER A 117 2.42 -3.63 -24.31
C SER A 117 1.66 -4.47 -23.26
N ASN A 118 0.45 -4.94 -23.58
CA ASN A 118 -0.31 -5.78 -22.65
C ASN A 118 0.43 -7.09 -22.30
N SER A 119 1.17 -7.69 -23.24
CA SER A 119 1.98 -8.88 -22.95
C SER A 119 3.14 -8.55 -22.02
N CYS A 120 3.81 -7.40 -22.21
CA CYS A 120 4.82 -6.94 -21.28
C CYS A 120 4.24 -6.67 -19.89
N ARG A 121 3.04 -6.08 -19.78
CA ARG A 121 2.37 -5.85 -18.50
C ARG A 121 2.19 -7.14 -17.70
N VAL A 122 1.61 -8.18 -18.31
CA VAL A 122 1.39 -9.48 -17.65
C VAL A 122 2.71 -10.06 -17.15
N TYR A 123 3.74 -10.00 -17.99
CA TYR A 123 5.07 -10.45 -17.61
C TYR A 123 5.65 -9.67 -16.42
N LEU A 124 5.59 -8.34 -16.42
CA LEU A 124 6.10 -7.52 -15.31
C LEU A 124 5.33 -7.77 -14.00
N GLU A 125 4.01 -7.99 -14.09
CA GLU A 125 3.18 -8.37 -12.95
C GLU A 125 3.62 -9.70 -12.34
N GLU A 126 3.96 -10.72 -13.15
CA GLU A 126 4.49 -12.01 -12.70
C GLU A 126 5.89 -11.89 -12.07
N VAL A 127 6.80 -11.14 -12.71
CA VAL A 127 8.16 -10.92 -12.21
C VAL A 127 8.13 -10.21 -10.84
N GLY A 128 7.41 -9.11 -10.72
CA GLY A 128 7.32 -8.37 -9.46
C GLY A 128 6.68 -9.21 -8.35
N LYS A 129 5.68 -10.04 -8.70
CA LYS A 129 5.01 -10.95 -7.78
C LYS A 129 5.95 -11.99 -7.20
N GLU A 130 6.74 -12.66 -8.04
CA GLU A 130 7.66 -13.71 -7.59
C GLU A 130 8.72 -13.17 -6.62
N PHE A 131 9.23 -11.96 -6.89
CA PHE A 131 10.17 -11.29 -5.99
C PHE A 131 9.48 -10.87 -4.69
N ALA A 132 8.28 -10.34 -4.76
CA ALA A 132 7.51 -9.93 -3.60
C ALA A 132 7.20 -11.09 -2.65
N GLU A 133 6.89 -12.28 -3.19
CA GLU A 133 6.62 -13.50 -2.42
C GLU A 133 7.85 -14.06 -1.69
N LYS A 134 9.05 -13.72 -2.17
CA LYS A 134 10.33 -14.13 -1.53
C LYS A 134 10.74 -13.19 -0.38
N ILE A 135 10.03 -12.09 -0.16
CA ILE A 135 10.40 -11.13 0.90
C ILE A 135 9.95 -11.67 2.27
N SER A 136 10.91 -11.80 3.18
CA SER A 136 10.69 -12.23 4.57
C SER A 136 11.06 -11.18 5.62
N SER A 137 11.62 -10.04 5.20
CA SER A 137 12.10 -8.96 6.07
C SER A 137 11.76 -7.59 5.49
N ASN A 138 12.08 -6.51 6.21
CA ASN A 138 11.92 -5.14 5.72
C ASN A 138 13.02 -4.70 4.72
N THR A 139 13.71 -5.66 4.10
CA THR A 139 14.78 -5.40 3.14
C THR A 139 14.21 -5.48 1.72
N CYS A 140 14.49 -4.48 0.89
CA CYS A 140 14.12 -4.52 -0.52
C CYS A 140 14.99 -5.53 -1.29
N GLN A 141 14.44 -6.08 -2.37
CA GLN A 141 15.21 -6.82 -3.37
C GLN A 141 15.41 -5.90 -4.57
N PHE A 142 16.64 -5.83 -5.10
CA PHE A 142 16.98 -4.85 -6.13
C PHE A 142 17.97 -5.43 -7.14
N ILE A 143 17.74 -5.14 -8.42
CA ILE A 143 18.59 -5.51 -9.55
C ILE A 143 18.99 -4.23 -10.30
N GLU A 144 20.29 -3.90 -10.26
CA GLU A 144 20.84 -2.67 -10.85
C GLU A 144 20.83 -2.67 -12.39
N GLY A 145 20.93 -3.85 -12.99
CA GLY A 145 21.03 -4.05 -14.43
C GLY A 145 20.52 -5.43 -14.84
N VAL A 146 19.34 -5.51 -15.43
CA VAL A 146 18.71 -6.80 -15.80
C VAL A 146 19.56 -7.61 -16.77
N HIS A 147 20.24 -6.95 -17.71
CA HIS A 147 21.12 -7.63 -18.67
C HIS A 147 22.39 -8.24 -18.04
N GLU A 148 22.82 -7.75 -16.88
CA GLU A 148 24.02 -8.22 -16.18
C GLU A 148 23.72 -9.44 -15.29
N GLU A 149 22.51 -9.49 -14.72
CA GLU A 149 22.04 -10.59 -13.87
C GLU A 149 21.41 -11.76 -14.65
N LYS A 150 21.50 -11.73 -15.98
CA LYS A 150 20.91 -12.74 -16.87
C LYS A 150 21.36 -14.16 -16.59
N ASN A 151 22.46 -14.42 -15.88
CA ASN A 151 22.92 -15.79 -15.62
C ASN A 151 22.47 -16.34 -14.25
N ASN A 152 21.88 -15.50 -13.40
CA ASN A 152 21.58 -15.86 -12.00
C ASN A 152 20.09 -15.91 -11.68
N ASN A 153 19.22 -15.42 -12.58
CA ASN A 153 17.78 -15.40 -12.36
C ASN A 153 17.01 -15.99 -13.55
N ARG A 154 16.24 -17.05 -13.28
CA ARG A 154 15.50 -17.83 -14.30
C ARG A 154 14.50 -16.98 -15.12
N PHE A 155 13.88 -15.96 -14.53
CA PHE A 155 12.91 -15.11 -15.24
C PHE A 155 13.61 -14.12 -16.16
N ILE A 156 14.75 -13.57 -15.73
CA ILE A 156 15.59 -12.73 -16.59
C ILE A 156 16.14 -13.56 -17.75
N GLN A 157 16.43 -14.85 -17.54
CA GLN A 157 16.99 -15.74 -18.58
C GLN A 157 16.08 -15.98 -19.78
N THR A 158 14.80 -16.29 -19.54
CA THR A 158 13.91 -16.73 -20.61
C THR A 158 13.27 -15.58 -21.38
N ASP A 159 13.11 -14.41 -20.76
CA ASP A 159 12.15 -13.41 -21.23
C ASP A 159 12.68 -11.96 -21.19
N LEU A 160 14.01 -11.79 -21.25
CA LEU A 160 14.71 -10.50 -21.43
C LEU A 160 14.09 -9.61 -22.52
N LYS A 161 13.51 -10.23 -23.56
CA LYS A 161 12.84 -9.51 -24.64
C LYS A 161 11.73 -8.58 -24.15
N HIS A 162 10.98 -8.93 -23.09
CA HIS A 162 9.96 -8.03 -22.54
C HIS A 162 10.55 -6.79 -21.86
N PHE A 163 11.72 -6.92 -21.25
CA PHE A 163 12.49 -5.77 -20.73
C PHE A 163 13.01 -4.90 -21.89
N GLU A 164 13.55 -5.51 -22.94
CA GLU A 164 14.04 -4.81 -24.15
C GLU A 164 12.92 -4.06 -24.88
N ASP A 165 11.80 -4.73 -25.16
CA ASP A 165 10.63 -4.18 -25.84
C ASP A 165 10.03 -3.00 -25.06
N SER A 166 10.11 -3.05 -23.71
CA SER A 166 9.62 -2.01 -22.81
C SER A 166 10.69 -0.98 -22.43
N LYS A 167 11.93 -1.12 -22.94
CA LYS A 167 13.10 -0.27 -22.62
C LYS A 167 13.37 -0.16 -21.11
N LEU A 168 13.24 -1.26 -20.39
CA LEU A 168 13.49 -1.36 -18.96
C LEU A 168 14.84 -2.05 -18.71
N GLU A 169 15.59 -1.54 -17.75
CA GLU A 169 17.01 -1.88 -17.55
C GLU A 169 17.34 -2.26 -16.10
N ALA A 170 16.49 -1.88 -15.14
CA ALA A 170 16.66 -2.21 -13.72
C ALA A 170 15.29 -2.35 -13.06
N PHE A 171 15.22 -3.01 -11.90
CA PHE A 171 14.01 -3.01 -11.07
C PHE A 171 14.29 -3.33 -9.60
N GLY A 172 13.35 -2.94 -8.74
CA GLY A 172 13.39 -3.25 -7.32
C GLY A 172 12.00 -3.51 -6.74
N VAL A 173 11.94 -4.33 -5.71
CA VAL A 173 10.72 -4.65 -4.97
C VAL A 173 10.91 -4.23 -3.50
N PHE A 174 10.05 -3.32 -3.06
CA PHE A 174 10.11 -2.68 -1.75
C PHE A 174 8.93 -3.14 -0.91
N PRO A 175 9.17 -3.69 0.29
CA PRO A 175 8.08 -4.23 1.10
C PRO A 175 7.21 -3.15 1.74
N LEU A 176 5.91 -3.43 1.85
CA LEU A 176 4.99 -2.67 2.69
C LEU A 176 4.78 -3.42 4.00
N PHE A 177 5.21 -2.81 5.10
CA PHE A 177 4.95 -3.28 6.45
C PHE A 177 3.98 -2.32 7.16
N PHE A 178 2.98 -2.88 7.82
CA PHE A 178 2.07 -2.15 8.70
C PHE A 178 2.03 -2.85 10.06
N GLU A 179 2.36 -2.11 11.14
CA GLU A 179 2.44 -2.65 12.50
C GLU A 179 3.29 -3.94 12.61
N GLY A 180 4.41 -3.99 11.88
CA GLY A 180 5.33 -5.13 11.88
C GLY A 180 4.87 -6.33 11.04
N LYS A 181 3.70 -6.27 10.40
CA LYS A 181 3.20 -7.29 9.48
C LYS A 181 3.51 -6.92 8.04
N PHE A 182 3.97 -7.89 7.26
CA PHE A 182 4.11 -7.76 5.81
C PHE A 182 2.72 -7.82 5.16
N ILE A 183 2.32 -6.73 4.48
CA ILE A 183 0.98 -6.60 3.88
C ILE A 183 1.00 -6.45 2.35
N GLY A 184 2.17 -6.31 1.74
CA GLY A 184 2.28 -6.06 0.31
C GLY A 184 3.71 -5.69 -0.11
N ALA A 185 3.89 -5.41 -1.40
CA ALA A 185 5.14 -4.92 -1.97
C ALA A 185 4.85 -3.86 -3.05
N ILE A 186 5.75 -2.93 -3.30
CA ILE A 186 5.74 -2.11 -4.51
C ILE A 186 6.95 -2.50 -5.37
N ALA A 187 6.70 -2.93 -6.60
CA ALA A 187 7.73 -3.14 -7.60
C ALA A 187 7.90 -1.88 -8.45
N LEU A 188 9.13 -1.45 -8.66
CA LEU A 188 9.50 -0.28 -9.46
C LEU A 188 10.50 -0.71 -10.53
N PHE A 189 10.20 -0.36 -11.78
CA PHE A 189 11.06 -0.63 -12.93
C PHE A 189 11.62 0.67 -13.50
N PHE A 190 12.84 0.60 -14.01
CA PHE A 190 13.62 1.77 -14.42
C PHE A 190 14.03 1.63 -15.89
N GLY A 191 14.07 2.76 -16.61
CA GLY A 191 14.43 2.78 -18.03
C GLY A 191 15.94 2.83 -18.33
N TYR A 192 16.76 2.72 -17.29
CA TYR A 192 18.23 2.73 -17.36
C TYR A 192 18.79 1.98 -16.16
N LYS A 193 20.07 1.59 -16.23
CA LYS A 193 20.76 0.98 -15.09
C LYS A 193 20.70 1.91 -13.89
N PHE A 194 20.15 1.43 -12.80
CA PHE A 194 19.90 2.26 -11.62
C PHE A 194 20.68 1.67 -10.46
N LYS A 195 21.48 2.50 -9.80
CA LYS A 195 22.15 2.11 -8.56
C LYS A 195 21.39 2.68 -7.38
N LEU A 196 20.98 1.81 -6.45
CA LEU A 196 20.24 2.22 -5.28
C LEU A 196 21.20 2.81 -4.23
N PHE A 197 21.16 4.13 -4.04
CA PHE A 197 21.90 4.82 -2.98
C PHE A 197 21.05 5.01 -1.73
N ASP A 198 21.70 5.31 -0.60
CA ASP A 198 21.04 5.47 0.71
C ASP A 198 19.90 6.52 0.70
N ASN A 199 20.07 7.61 -0.05
CA ASN A 199 19.05 8.66 -0.17
C ASN A 199 17.77 8.13 -0.86
N ASN A 200 17.91 7.48 -2.01
CA ASN A 200 16.76 6.92 -2.73
C ASN A 200 16.12 5.78 -1.93
N LEU A 201 16.94 4.95 -1.26
CA LEU A 201 16.44 3.90 -0.39
C LEU A 201 15.61 4.48 0.77
N SER A 202 16.09 5.55 1.41
CA SER A 202 15.38 6.22 2.50
C SER A 202 14.05 6.81 2.04
N PHE A 203 14.03 7.43 0.85
CA PHE A 203 12.79 7.90 0.23
C PHE A 203 11.82 6.73 -0.02
N LEU A 204 12.27 5.66 -0.67
CA LEU A 204 11.43 4.52 -1.03
C LEU A 204 10.91 3.75 0.19
N GLN A 205 11.70 3.67 1.27
CA GLN A 205 11.25 3.11 2.55
C GLN A 205 10.16 3.99 3.19
N SER A 206 10.33 5.31 3.16
CA SER A 206 9.33 6.26 3.68
C SER A 206 8.04 6.21 2.86
N PHE A 207 8.18 6.20 1.53
CA PHE A 207 7.07 6.06 0.60
C PHE A 207 6.32 4.74 0.81
N SER A 208 7.04 3.62 0.92
CA SER A 208 6.44 2.29 1.17
C SER A 208 5.71 2.23 2.51
N SER A 209 6.26 2.88 3.54
CA SER A 209 5.63 2.94 4.88
C SER A 209 4.33 3.74 4.85
N LEU A 210 4.31 4.90 4.18
CA LEU A 210 3.10 5.70 4.05
C LEU A 210 2.05 5.02 3.16
N LEU A 211 2.49 4.40 2.06
CA LEU A 211 1.61 3.64 1.19
C LEU A 211 1.01 2.44 1.92
N ALA A 212 1.73 1.83 2.87
CA ALA A 212 1.24 0.70 3.67
C ALA A 212 0.03 1.11 4.52
N ILE A 213 0.01 2.36 5.01
CA ILE A 213 -1.13 2.91 5.73
C ILE A 213 -2.37 2.95 4.82
N LEU A 214 -2.22 3.42 3.57
CA LEU A 214 -3.32 3.51 2.61
C LEU A 214 -3.83 2.13 2.18
N VAL A 215 -2.92 1.20 1.87
CA VAL A 215 -3.28 -0.19 1.52
C VAL A 215 -4.00 -0.87 2.69
N ASN A 216 -3.55 -0.64 3.92
CA ASN A 216 -4.23 -1.16 5.11
C ASN A 216 -5.62 -0.51 5.30
N LYS A 217 -5.77 0.80 5.07
CA LYS A 217 -7.07 1.48 5.12
C LYS A 217 -8.05 0.90 4.08
N GLN A 218 -7.59 0.68 2.85
CA GLN A 218 -8.39 0.03 1.81
C GLN A 218 -8.85 -1.36 2.25
N THR A 219 -7.91 -2.17 2.74
CA THR A 219 -8.19 -3.55 3.21
C THR A 219 -9.20 -3.55 4.36
N ARG A 220 -9.09 -2.61 5.30
CA ARG A 220 -10.06 -2.44 6.38
C ARG A 220 -11.42 -1.97 5.88
N ALA A 221 -11.46 -1.12 4.85
CA ALA A 221 -12.71 -0.65 4.24
C ALA A 221 -13.46 -1.81 3.56
N GLU A 222 -12.75 -2.64 2.79
CA GLU A 222 -13.29 -3.86 2.16
C GLU A 222 -13.85 -4.82 3.21
N ARG A 223 -13.10 -5.07 4.29
CA ARG A 223 -13.55 -5.92 5.41
C ARG A 223 -14.73 -5.32 6.16
N LEU A 224 -14.78 -4.00 6.31
CA LEU A 224 -15.92 -3.32 6.93
C LEU A 224 -17.19 -3.53 6.11
N ARG A 225 -17.12 -3.37 4.78
CA ARG A 225 -18.27 -3.61 3.89
C ARG A 225 -18.76 -5.05 3.92
N GLU A 226 -17.85 -6.02 3.87
CA GLU A 226 -18.22 -7.43 4.00
C GLU A 226 -18.93 -7.68 5.33
N PHE A 227 -18.40 -7.14 6.43
CA PHE A 227 -19.03 -7.24 7.74
C PHE A 227 -20.42 -6.57 7.77
N GLU A 228 -20.55 -5.35 7.25
CA GLU A 228 -21.81 -4.59 7.24
C GLU A 228 -22.89 -5.33 6.45
N SER A 229 -22.56 -5.85 5.27
CA SER A 229 -23.46 -6.67 4.46
C SER A 229 -23.91 -7.93 5.21
N LEU A 230 -22.97 -8.69 5.79
CA LEU A 230 -23.31 -9.90 6.53
C LEU A 230 -24.15 -9.62 7.77
N ALA A 231 -23.85 -8.52 8.47
CA ALA A 231 -24.56 -8.11 9.67
C ALA A 231 -25.98 -7.66 9.33
N GLU A 232 -26.16 -6.89 8.24
CA GLU A 232 -27.47 -6.46 7.77
C GLU A 232 -28.35 -7.66 7.38
N ASP A 233 -27.84 -8.55 6.53
CA ASP A 233 -28.57 -9.75 6.12
C ASP A 233 -28.94 -10.62 7.33
N TRP A 234 -28.00 -10.83 8.25
CA TRP A 234 -28.25 -11.57 9.47
C TRP A 234 -29.31 -10.92 10.37
N ILE A 235 -29.30 -9.60 10.56
CA ILE A 235 -30.30 -8.88 11.36
C ILE A 235 -31.68 -9.03 10.71
N ASN A 236 -31.77 -8.84 9.40
CA ASN A 236 -33.03 -8.95 8.66
C ASN A 236 -33.62 -10.37 8.78
N GLU A 237 -32.78 -11.40 8.66
CA GLU A 237 -33.20 -12.79 8.67
C GLU A 237 -33.42 -13.37 10.07
N THR A 238 -32.86 -12.77 11.13
CA THR A 238 -32.91 -13.35 12.49
C THR A 238 -33.56 -12.48 13.57
N SER A 239 -33.89 -11.22 13.26
CA SER A 239 -34.48 -10.28 14.24
C SER A 239 -35.80 -10.76 14.85
N HIS A 240 -36.59 -11.53 14.10
CA HIS A 240 -37.84 -12.13 14.56
C HIS A 240 -37.67 -13.42 15.37
N LEU A 241 -36.46 -14.00 15.40
CA LEU A 241 -36.20 -15.25 16.10
C LEU A 241 -36.04 -15.00 17.61
N SER A 242 -36.86 -15.69 18.40
CA SER A 242 -36.77 -15.70 19.87
C SER A 242 -35.58 -16.53 20.38
N SER A 243 -35.11 -17.49 19.57
CA SER A 243 -33.96 -18.33 19.91
C SER A 243 -32.65 -17.60 19.62
N THR A 244 -31.83 -17.41 20.65
CA THR A 244 -30.46 -16.90 20.50
C THR A 244 -29.57 -17.94 19.80
N HIS A 245 -29.82 -19.22 20.03
CA HIS A 245 -29.08 -20.31 19.41
C HIS A 245 -29.28 -20.34 17.89
N GLU A 246 -30.52 -20.26 17.41
CA GLU A 246 -30.85 -20.26 15.97
C GLU A 246 -30.22 -19.08 15.22
N ALA A 247 -30.23 -17.89 15.83
CA ALA A 247 -29.59 -16.74 15.22
C ALA A 247 -28.06 -16.86 15.16
N ILE A 248 -27.42 -17.52 16.13
CA ILE A 248 -25.97 -17.65 16.17
C ILE A 248 -25.48 -18.70 15.15
N ILE A 249 -26.21 -19.79 14.92
CA ILE A 249 -25.83 -20.80 13.92
C ILE A 249 -26.08 -20.34 12.47
N HIS A 250 -26.67 -19.16 12.28
CA HIS A 250 -26.96 -18.59 10.97
C HIS A 250 -25.70 -18.44 10.10
N PRO A 251 -25.72 -18.81 8.80
CA PRO A 251 -24.54 -18.77 7.93
C PRO A 251 -23.82 -17.41 7.91
N ASN A 252 -24.56 -16.30 7.82
CA ASN A 252 -23.97 -14.95 7.82
C ASN A 252 -23.26 -14.64 9.14
N TYR A 253 -23.82 -15.08 10.27
CA TYR A 253 -23.21 -14.89 11.58
C TYR A 253 -21.96 -15.75 11.76
N GLN A 254 -22.00 -17.00 11.27
CA GLN A 254 -20.83 -17.88 11.24
C GLN A 254 -19.73 -17.32 10.35
N ARG A 255 -20.08 -16.69 9.21
CA ARG A 255 -19.11 -16.01 8.35
C ARG A 255 -18.47 -14.81 9.04
N ILE A 256 -19.23 -13.99 9.78
CA ILE A 256 -18.67 -12.91 10.62
C ILE A 256 -17.63 -13.45 11.60
N ILE A 257 -17.87 -14.62 12.20
CA ILE A 257 -16.87 -15.26 13.08
C ILE A 257 -15.68 -15.78 12.29
N GLY A 258 -15.91 -16.36 11.12
CA GLY A 258 -14.86 -16.78 10.18
C GLY A 258 -13.96 -15.64 9.71
N MET A 259 -14.42 -14.39 9.74
CA MET A 259 -13.59 -13.21 9.48
C MET A 259 -12.53 -12.97 10.56
N GLY A 260 -12.62 -13.61 11.74
CA GLY A 260 -11.57 -13.59 12.76
C GLY A 260 -11.30 -12.21 13.38
N GLN A 261 -10.05 -12.01 13.84
CA GLN A 261 -9.65 -10.91 14.72
C GLN A 261 -9.88 -9.50 14.15
N ASP A 262 -9.75 -9.30 12.84
CA ASP A 262 -9.82 -7.95 12.26
C ASP A 262 -11.26 -7.36 12.29
N VAL A 263 -12.27 -8.18 12.58
CA VAL A 263 -13.68 -7.74 12.69
C VAL A 263 -14.04 -7.26 14.11
N ILE A 264 -13.20 -7.51 15.11
CA ILE A 264 -13.44 -7.09 16.51
C ILE A 264 -13.72 -5.58 16.63
N PRO A 265 -12.95 -4.67 16.01
CA PRO A 265 -13.26 -3.24 16.04
C PRO A 265 -14.67 -2.92 15.53
N PHE A 266 -15.14 -3.63 14.50
CA PHE A 266 -16.46 -3.40 13.90
C PHE A 266 -17.59 -3.92 14.81
N LEU A 267 -17.40 -5.09 15.42
CA LEU A 267 -18.30 -5.65 16.43
C LEU A 267 -18.43 -4.72 17.64
N LEU A 268 -17.31 -4.22 18.17
CA LEU A 268 -17.29 -3.30 19.30
C LEU A 268 -18.00 -1.97 18.98
N LYS A 269 -17.82 -1.43 17.76
CA LYS A 269 -18.55 -0.24 17.30
C LYS A 269 -20.06 -0.53 17.22
N ASN A 270 -20.44 -1.70 16.73
CA ASN A 270 -21.83 -2.11 16.59
C ASN A 270 -22.56 -2.35 17.92
N LEU A 271 -21.86 -2.61 19.03
CA LEU A 271 -22.51 -2.68 20.36
C LEU A 271 -23.22 -1.38 20.76
N LYS A 272 -22.87 -0.26 20.12
CA LYS A 272 -23.47 1.07 20.39
C LYS A 272 -24.62 1.43 19.46
N GLU A 273 -24.82 0.68 18.38
CA GLU A 273 -25.81 1.04 17.38
C GLU A 273 -27.23 0.81 17.93
N PRO A 274 -28.17 1.78 17.78
CA PRO A 274 -29.54 1.66 18.30
C PRO A 274 -30.31 0.45 17.75
N LYS A 275 -29.96 0.01 16.54
CA LYS A 275 -30.55 -1.16 15.87
C LYS A 275 -29.86 -2.48 16.23
N SER A 276 -28.77 -2.44 17.01
CA SER A 276 -28.05 -3.66 17.38
C SER A 276 -28.82 -4.45 18.42
N LEU A 277 -28.60 -5.77 18.44
CA LEU A 277 -28.93 -6.67 19.54
C LEU A 277 -27.61 -6.99 20.26
N PRO A 278 -27.12 -6.14 21.19
CA PRO A 278 -25.76 -6.25 21.75
C PRO A 278 -25.47 -7.61 22.37
N SER A 279 -26.51 -8.23 22.95
CA SER A 279 -26.45 -9.58 23.51
C SER A 279 -25.94 -10.64 22.53
N ARG A 280 -26.26 -10.50 21.25
CA ARG A 280 -25.87 -11.45 20.21
C ARG A 280 -24.43 -11.21 19.74
N TRP A 281 -23.93 -9.98 19.74
CA TRP A 281 -22.53 -9.69 19.38
C TRP A 281 -21.52 -10.13 20.43
N PHE A 282 -21.92 -10.24 21.70
CA PHE A 282 -21.05 -10.79 22.74
C PHE A 282 -20.56 -12.20 22.42
N TRP A 283 -21.36 -13.03 21.76
CA TRP A 283 -20.93 -14.39 21.43
C TRP A 283 -19.86 -14.39 20.35
N ALA A 284 -20.02 -13.61 19.27
CA ALA A 284 -18.98 -13.40 18.26
C ALA A 284 -17.69 -12.84 18.90
N LEU A 285 -17.81 -11.82 19.76
CA LEU A 285 -16.65 -11.26 20.47
C LEU A 285 -15.91 -12.31 21.30
N LYS A 286 -16.63 -13.17 22.05
CA LYS A 286 -16.02 -14.28 22.80
C LYS A 286 -15.39 -15.33 21.89
N ALA A 287 -16.10 -15.74 20.85
CA ALA A 287 -15.65 -16.78 19.91
C ALA A 287 -14.36 -16.36 19.20
N ILE A 288 -14.27 -15.09 18.78
CA ILE A 288 -13.13 -14.56 18.05
C ILE A 288 -11.96 -14.23 18.98
N SER A 289 -12.23 -13.55 20.11
CA SER A 289 -11.18 -13.09 21.03
C SER A 289 -10.66 -14.19 21.96
N GLY A 290 -11.46 -15.22 22.24
CA GLY A 290 -11.18 -16.20 23.28
C GLY A 290 -11.31 -15.65 24.70
N GLU A 291 -11.77 -14.41 24.89
CA GLU A 291 -11.85 -13.73 26.19
C GLU A 291 -13.32 -13.39 26.56
N ASP A 292 -13.59 -13.23 27.86
CA ASP A 292 -14.88 -12.71 28.37
C ASP A 292 -14.62 -11.68 29.48
N PRO A 293 -14.59 -10.37 29.15
CA PRO A 293 -14.27 -9.32 30.11
C PRO A 293 -15.43 -8.98 31.06
N VAL A 294 -16.60 -9.60 30.89
CA VAL A 294 -17.81 -9.29 31.65
C VAL A 294 -17.74 -9.92 33.06
N PRO A 295 -17.76 -9.12 34.14
CA PRO A 295 -17.83 -9.64 35.51
C PRO A 295 -19.10 -10.48 35.75
N LYS A 296 -19.02 -11.47 36.64
CA LYS A 296 -20.17 -12.34 36.95
C LYS A 296 -21.40 -11.54 37.40
N ASP A 297 -21.20 -10.51 38.21
CA ASP A 297 -22.27 -9.67 38.78
C ASP A 297 -22.90 -8.68 37.77
N SER A 298 -22.27 -8.53 36.60
CA SER A 298 -22.75 -7.70 35.49
C SER A 298 -23.51 -8.51 34.43
N ARG A 299 -23.54 -9.85 34.54
CA ARG A 299 -24.23 -10.72 33.59
C ARG A 299 -25.74 -10.45 33.62
N GLY A 300 -26.34 -10.29 32.44
CA GLY A 300 -27.74 -9.91 32.28
C GLY A 300 -28.00 -8.40 32.31
N LYS A 301 -27.01 -7.60 32.72
CA LYS A 301 -27.11 -6.13 32.71
C LYS A 301 -26.48 -5.59 31.44
N SER A 302 -27.26 -5.52 30.36
CA SER A 302 -26.78 -5.18 29.00
C SER A 302 -25.82 -3.99 28.96
N LYS A 303 -26.14 -2.88 29.65
CA LYS A 303 -25.28 -1.69 29.70
C LYS A 303 -23.90 -1.96 30.33
N GLU A 304 -23.85 -2.63 31.48
CA GLU A 304 -22.58 -2.97 32.15
C GLU A 304 -21.75 -3.95 31.29
N MET A 305 -22.41 -4.86 30.58
CA MET A 305 -21.74 -5.80 29.67
C MET A 305 -21.12 -5.09 28.46
N ILE A 306 -21.86 -4.16 27.84
CA ILE A 306 -21.36 -3.32 26.74
C ILE A 306 -20.14 -2.53 27.24
N ASP A 307 -20.24 -1.87 28.39
CA ASP A 307 -19.15 -1.09 28.96
C ASP A 307 -17.91 -1.96 29.20
N ALA A 308 -18.06 -3.17 29.75
CA ALA A 308 -16.95 -4.10 29.96
C ALA A 308 -16.21 -4.45 28.65
N TRP A 309 -16.96 -4.73 27.58
CA TRP A 309 -16.41 -5.00 26.25
C TRP A 309 -15.73 -3.78 25.62
N LEU A 310 -16.30 -2.60 25.75
CA LEU A 310 -15.70 -1.37 25.23
C LEU A 310 -14.40 -1.02 25.95
N HIS A 311 -14.37 -1.11 27.29
CA HIS A 311 -13.14 -0.90 28.07
C HIS A 311 -12.07 -1.93 27.71
N TRP A 312 -12.45 -3.18 27.52
CA TRP A 312 -11.55 -4.23 27.04
C TRP A 312 -10.99 -3.88 25.65
N GLY A 313 -11.85 -3.46 24.73
CA GLY A 313 -11.46 -3.05 23.37
C GLY A 313 -10.46 -1.90 23.34
N ILE A 314 -10.62 -0.92 24.23
CA ILE A 314 -9.69 0.21 24.39
C ILE A 314 -8.34 -0.29 24.93
N ARG A 315 -8.35 -1.10 25.99
CA ARG A 315 -7.10 -1.65 26.57
C ARG A 315 -6.30 -2.48 25.57
N LYS A 316 -6.98 -3.17 24.65
CA LYS A 316 -6.37 -3.97 23.59
C LYS A 316 -6.02 -3.17 22.33
N GLY A 317 -6.41 -1.90 22.23
CA GLY A 317 -6.14 -1.03 21.09
C GLY A 317 -7.08 -1.20 19.89
N TYR A 318 -8.18 -1.96 20.01
CA TYR A 318 -9.14 -2.15 18.91
C TYR A 318 -9.97 -0.90 18.61
N ILE A 319 -10.21 -0.06 19.61
CA ILE A 319 -11.00 1.18 19.50
C ILE A 319 -10.35 2.31 20.33
N LYS A 320 -10.55 3.56 19.93
CA LYS A 320 -10.01 4.75 20.64
C LYS A 320 -10.85 5.09 21.88
N GLY A 321 -10.21 5.66 22.91
CA GLY A 321 -10.84 6.01 24.18
C GLY A 321 -11.93 7.10 24.10
N ASP A 322 -11.84 8.00 23.12
CA ASP A 322 -12.79 9.11 22.93
C ASP A 322 -14.23 8.63 22.64
N ILE A 323 -14.36 7.38 22.21
CA ILE A 323 -15.63 6.68 22.01
C ILE A 323 -16.42 6.56 23.34
N LEU A 324 -15.78 6.65 24.51
CA LEU A 324 -16.44 6.70 25.83
C LEU A 324 -16.81 8.12 26.29
N MET A 325 -16.31 9.20 25.67
CA MET A 325 -16.62 10.57 26.13
C MET A 325 -17.95 11.09 25.59
N ASN A 326 -18.37 10.66 24.39
CA ASN A 326 -19.70 10.98 23.84
C ASN A 326 -20.88 10.41 24.65
N THR A 327 -20.64 9.59 25.68
CA THR A 327 -21.69 8.97 26.49
C THR A 327 -22.02 9.69 27.80
N LYS A 328 -21.31 10.76 28.17
CA LYS A 328 -21.66 11.57 29.35
C LYS A 328 -22.55 12.79 29.04
N SER A 329 -22.74 13.15 27.77
CA SER A 329 -23.52 14.33 27.36
C SER A 329 -24.93 14.05 26.82
N SER A 330 -25.42 12.80 26.90
CA SER A 330 -26.75 12.44 26.38
C SER A 330 -27.62 11.67 27.37
N ILE A 331 -27.51 11.99 28.66
CA ILE A 331 -28.49 11.58 29.68
C ILE A 331 -29.25 12.81 30.15
#